data_AF-A0A9W7KXY4-F1
#
_entry.id   AF-A0A9W7KXY4-F1
#
_cell.length_a   1.000
_cell.length_b   1.000
_cell.length_c   1.000
_cell.angle_alpha   90.00
_cell.angle_beta   90.00
_cell.angle_gamma   90.00
#
_symmetry.space_group_name_H-M   'P 1'
#
loop_
_entity.id
_entity.type
_entity.pdbx_description
1 polymer ?
#
loop_
_entity_poly.entity_id
_entity_poly.type
_entity_poly.pdbx_seq_one_letter_code
_entity_poly.pdbx_strand_id
1 'polypeptide(L)'
;MSLTITPDKQISFTLSRGDQATKSMLTLTNNTQDYFAFKVKTTQPRRYLVRPNQGLVKPGESEEVTIILVDKDKQILLTDFEQIGPGALESSKDKFLIQSSKVTEDFYTSTKSSGSAKDLAESLTSMWQKISSEKTVVSNTKLQVKHEVNSSSLSQTNNSSAGYGAVQQSADRIREGMRSNETGPGSEGLLPDSAFKTDANLRKKYDELVAFSVNLTAERDVLNNALEQAKRDLNREMAARMSAEDSAVRAPTGGRAKQGAQTSIGEERKVRKKGFTFFQIMLVAALMFFAGKYVGAGGNVKAVFGGAGGPAEL
;
A
#
# COMPACT_ATOMS: atom_id res chain seq x y z
N MET A 1 35.06 5.53 13.90
CA MET A 1 35.17 4.67 12.69
C MET A 1 33.88 3.85 12.58
N SER A 2 33.44 3.53 11.37
CA SER A 2 32.15 2.86 11.11
C SER A 2 32.30 1.81 10.02
N LEU A 3 31.30 0.94 9.89
CA LEU A 3 31.24 -0.02 8.79
C LEU A 3 31.08 0.71 7.44
N THR A 4 31.76 0.20 6.42
CA THR A 4 31.58 0.63 5.03
C THR A 4 30.41 -0.16 4.43
N ILE A 5 29.48 0.53 3.78
CA ILE A 5 28.21 -0.07 3.35
C ILE A 5 28.11 0.10 1.84
N THR A 6 27.91 -1.02 1.14
CA THR A 6 27.82 -1.06 -0.32
C THR A 6 26.53 -1.78 -0.71
N PRO A 7 25.61 -1.14 -1.46
CA PRO A 7 25.63 0.26 -1.93
C PRO A 7 25.50 1.28 -0.78
N ASP A 8 25.97 2.52 -0.96
CA ASP A 8 26.05 3.54 0.11
C ASP A 8 24.80 4.43 0.22
N LYS A 9 24.09 4.65 -0.89
CA LYS A 9 22.97 5.61 -0.97
C LYS A 9 21.62 4.98 -1.26
N GLN A 10 21.60 3.92 -2.07
CA GLN A 10 20.35 3.41 -2.63
C GLN A 10 20.39 1.90 -2.81
N ILE A 11 19.26 1.25 -2.49
CA ILE A 11 19.01 -0.17 -2.70
C ILE A 11 18.03 -0.29 -3.86
N SER A 12 18.50 -0.90 -4.95
CA SER A 12 17.68 -1.12 -6.15
C SER A 12 17.09 -2.53 -6.16
N PHE A 13 15.80 -2.62 -6.48
CA PHE A 13 15.08 -3.87 -6.69
C PHE A 13 14.63 -3.95 -8.14
N THR A 14 15.09 -4.98 -8.84
CA THR A 14 14.65 -5.28 -10.19
C THR A 14 13.41 -6.18 -10.14
N LEU A 15 12.27 -5.60 -10.51
CA LEU A 15 10.99 -6.28 -10.62
C LEU A 15 10.94 -7.09 -11.93
N SER A 16 10.42 -8.30 -11.83
CA SER A 16 10.20 -9.22 -12.96
C SER A 16 8.85 -9.94 -12.79
N ARG A 17 8.20 -10.29 -13.91
CA ARG A 17 6.86 -10.91 -13.92
C ARG A 17 6.82 -12.38 -13.45
N GLY A 18 7.98 -13.02 -13.22
CA GLY A 18 8.06 -14.41 -12.79
C GLY A 18 7.84 -14.60 -11.30
N ASP A 19 7.68 -15.85 -10.85
CA ASP A 19 7.54 -16.24 -9.42
C ASP A 19 8.86 -16.11 -8.62
N GLN A 20 9.94 -15.66 -9.26
CA GLN A 20 11.22 -15.47 -8.59
C GLN A 20 11.16 -14.32 -7.59
N ALA A 21 11.66 -14.57 -6.39
CA ALA A 21 11.74 -13.57 -5.34
C ALA A 21 12.63 -12.40 -5.78
N THR A 22 12.10 -11.18 -5.71
CA THR A 22 12.87 -9.97 -6.00
C THR A 22 13.75 -9.64 -4.79
N LYS A 23 15.06 -9.78 -4.95
CA LYS A 23 16.06 -9.57 -3.89
C LYS A 23 17.06 -8.49 -4.29
N SER A 24 17.59 -7.81 -3.28
CA SER A 24 18.71 -6.88 -3.37
C SER A 24 19.72 -7.21 -2.27
N MET A 25 20.99 -6.95 -2.53
CA MET A 25 22.09 -7.34 -1.65
C MET A 25 22.80 -6.10 -1.12
N LEU A 26 23.12 -6.13 0.17
CA LEU A 26 23.82 -5.08 0.89
C LEU A 26 25.02 -5.70 1.58
N THR A 27 26.22 -5.19 1.32
CA THR A 27 27.46 -5.66 1.93
C THR A 27 27.92 -4.66 2.99
N LEU A 28 28.20 -5.18 4.19
CA LEU A 28 28.71 -4.43 5.34
C LEU A 28 30.17 -4.83 5.57
N THR A 29 31.12 -3.99 5.18
CA THR A 29 32.55 -4.27 5.27
C THR A 29 33.17 -3.57 6.48
N ASN A 30 33.90 -4.32 7.30
CA ASN A 30 34.65 -3.80 8.43
C ASN A 30 36.13 -3.61 8.07
N ASN A 31 36.51 -2.39 7.73
CA ASN A 31 37.89 -2.02 7.41
C ASN A 31 38.71 -1.58 8.64
N THR A 32 38.24 -1.88 9.86
CA THR A 32 38.88 -1.46 11.11
C THR A 32 39.42 -2.65 11.90
N GLN A 33 40.17 -2.39 12.97
CA GLN A 33 40.62 -3.41 13.92
C GLN A 33 39.61 -3.71 15.03
N ASP A 34 38.46 -3.04 15.03
CA ASP A 34 37.44 -3.18 16.06
C ASP A 34 36.32 -4.14 15.63
N TYR A 35 35.65 -4.77 16.60
CA TYR A 35 34.45 -5.55 16.35
C TYR A 35 33.22 -4.64 16.26
N PHE A 36 32.29 -4.96 15.37
CA PHE A 36 31.06 -4.20 15.22
C PHE A 36 29.82 -5.10 15.29
N ALA A 37 28.76 -4.59 15.93
CA ALA A 37 27.40 -5.08 15.75
C ALA A 37 26.66 -4.18 14.77
N PHE A 38 25.80 -4.78 13.94
CA PHE A 38 24.92 -4.03 13.05
C PHE A 38 23.46 -4.41 13.26
N LYS A 39 22.57 -3.48 12.90
CA LYS A 39 21.13 -3.66 12.87
C LYS A 39 20.53 -2.94 11.68
N VAL A 40 19.66 -3.61 10.96
CA VAL A 40 18.94 -3.09 9.80
C VAL A 40 17.50 -2.80 10.19
N LYS A 41 17.07 -1.58 9.93
CA LYS A 41 15.69 -1.11 10.11
C LYS A 41 15.14 -0.64 8.78
N THR A 42 13.82 -0.72 8.61
CA THR A 42 13.13 -0.24 7.41
C THR A 42 11.90 0.57 7.80
N THR A 43 11.52 1.54 6.96
CA THR A 43 10.25 2.26 7.07
C THR A 43 9.05 1.37 6.71
N GLN A 44 9.26 0.26 6.00
CA GLN A 44 8.21 -0.65 5.57
C GLN A 44 8.50 -2.12 5.95
N PRO A 45 8.35 -2.49 7.24
CA PRO A 45 8.68 -3.84 7.72
C PRO A 45 7.78 -4.95 7.16
N ARG A 46 6.60 -4.60 6.62
CA ARG A 46 5.70 -5.58 5.98
C ARG A 46 6.06 -5.88 4.52
N ARG A 47 6.70 -4.92 3.85
CA ARG A 47 7.06 -5.01 2.42
C ARG A 47 8.39 -5.70 2.19
N TYR A 48 9.31 -5.61 3.17
CA TYR A 48 10.67 -6.11 3.03
C TYR A 48 11.02 -7.11 4.12
N LEU A 49 11.55 -8.26 3.68
CA LEU A 49 12.17 -9.24 4.55
C LEU A 49 13.69 -9.08 4.49
N VAL A 50 14.33 -8.92 5.65
CA VAL A 50 15.78 -8.69 5.75
C VAL A 50 16.45 -9.88 6.43
N ARG A 51 17.49 -10.44 5.81
CA ARG A 51 18.25 -11.58 6.32
C ARG A 51 19.75 -11.43 6.09
N PRO A 52 20.58 -11.43 7.14
CA PRO A 52 20.23 -11.21 8.56
C PRO A 52 19.77 -9.77 8.83
N ASN A 53 18.85 -9.57 9.78
CA ASN A 53 18.39 -8.22 10.17
C ASN A 53 19.30 -7.56 11.24
N GLN A 54 20.08 -8.36 11.96
CA GLN A 54 21.09 -7.92 12.91
C GLN A 54 22.19 -8.98 13.01
N GLY A 55 23.40 -8.56 13.35
CA GLY A 55 24.54 -9.47 13.41
C GLY A 55 25.81 -8.81 13.90
N LEU A 56 26.91 -9.54 13.79
CA LEU A 56 28.25 -9.13 14.20
C LEU A 56 29.21 -9.23 13.01
N VAL A 57 30.14 -8.28 12.91
CA VAL A 57 31.18 -8.24 11.88
C VAL A 57 32.53 -8.13 12.57
N LYS A 58 33.43 -9.09 12.30
CA LYS A 58 34.79 -9.09 12.85
C LYS A 58 35.69 -8.12 12.07
N PRO A 59 36.84 -7.71 12.63
CA PRO A 59 37.84 -6.93 11.92
C PRO A 59 38.25 -7.55 10.58
N GLY A 60 38.25 -6.75 9.50
CA GLY A 60 38.66 -7.19 8.16
C GLY A 60 37.65 -8.07 7.41
N GLU A 61 36.48 -8.36 7.97
CA GLU A 61 35.44 -9.18 7.31
C GLU A 61 34.33 -8.32 6.70
N SER A 62 33.57 -8.93 5.79
CA SER A 62 32.33 -8.38 5.27
C SER A 62 31.17 -9.31 5.58
N GLU A 63 30.04 -8.73 5.98
CA GLU A 63 28.78 -9.44 6.16
C GLU A 63 27.81 -9.05 5.04
N GLU A 64 27.11 -10.05 4.49
CA GLU A 64 26.13 -9.84 3.43
C GLU A 64 24.71 -9.90 3.97
N VAL A 65 23.93 -8.86 3.69
CA VAL A 65 22.52 -8.74 4.04
C VAL A 65 21.68 -8.82 2.77
N THR A 66 20.86 -9.87 2.69
CA THR A 66 19.86 -10.02 1.63
C THR A 66 18.56 -9.36 2.06
N ILE A 67 18.05 -8.47 1.22
CA ILE A 67 16.75 -7.84 1.38
C ILE A 67 15.84 -8.36 0.28
N ILE A 68 14.67 -8.84 0.67
CA ILE A 68 13.71 -9.49 -0.22
C ILE A 68 12.43 -8.67 -0.21
N LEU A 69 11.96 -8.27 -1.38
CA LEU A 69 10.65 -7.65 -1.57
C LEU A 69 9.57 -8.74 -1.50
N VAL A 70 8.57 -8.53 -0.65
CA VAL A 70 7.45 -9.46 -0.48
C VAL A 70 6.63 -9.52 -1.78
N ASP A 71 6.23 -10.73 -2.17
CA ASP A 71 5.63 -11.00 -3.48
C ASP A 71 4.33 -10.21 -3.72
N LYS A 72 3.49 -10.05 -2.69
CA LYS A 72 2.29 -9.21 -2.75
C LYS A 72 2.60 -7.77 -3.15
N ASP A 73 3.60 -7.14 -2.52
CA ASP A 73 3.99 -5.77 -2.84
C ASP A 73 4.66 -5.68 -4.21
N LYS A 74 5.43 -6.69 -4.61
CA LYS A 74 5.99 -6.80 -5.96
C LYS A 74 4.89 -6.81 -7.03
N GLN A 75 3.82 -7.59 -6.85
CA GLN A 75 2.70 -7.63 -7.80
C GLN A 75 1.97 -6.28 -7.90
N ILE A 76 1.79 -5.60 -6.77
CA ILE A 76 1.19 -4.24 -6.74
C ILE A 76 2.05 -3.27 -7.54
N LEU A 77 3.36 -3.24 -7.27
CA LEU A 77 4.29 -2.35 -7.98
C LEU A 77 4.37 -2.64 -9.49
N LEU A 78 4.29 -3.90 -9.89
CA LEU A 78 4.22 -4.27 -11.31
C LEU A 78 2.91 -3.81 -11.95
N THR A 79 1.78 -3.99 -11.27
CA THR A 79 0.47 -3.53 -11.75
C THR A 79 0.44 -2.01 -11.92
N ASP A 80 0.96 -1.26 -10.94
CA ASP A 80 1.05 0.19 -10.99
C ASP A 80 1.95 0.66 -12.15
N PHE A 81 3.07 -0.02 -12.38
CA PHE A 81 3.95 0.25 -13.51
C PHE A 81 3.24 0.03 -14.86
N GLU A 82 2.38 -0.97 -14.98
CA GLU A 82 1.64 -1.26 -16.22
C GLU A 82 0.51 -0.25 -16.48
N GLN A 83 -0.15 0.22 -15.43
CA GLN A 83 -1.27 1.16 -15.56
C GLN A 83 -0.83 2.63 -15.71
N ILE A 84 0.19 3.04 -14.96
CA ILE A 84 0.61 4.45 -14.81
C ILE A 84 1.94 4.70 -15.52
N GLY A 85 2.72 3.66 -15.80
CA GLY A 85 4.04 3.74 -16.41
C GLY A 85 5.19 3.89 -15.40
N PRO A 86 6.41 4.21 -15.88
CA PRO A 86 7.62 4.27 -15.05
C PRO A 86 7.55 5.24 -13.86
N GLY A 87 6.77 6.31 -13.98
CA GLY A 87 6.62 7.32 -12.93
C GLY A 87 6.02 6.79 -11.63
N ALA A 88 5.27 5.68 -11.67
CA ALA A 88 4.74 5.05 -10.46
C ALA A 88 5.85 4.54 -9.53
N LEU A 89 6.91 3.97 -10.09
CA LEU A 89 8.01 3.38 -9.33
C LEU A 89 8.98 4.42 -8.75
N GLU A 90 9.08 5.58 -9.42
CA GLU A 90 9.92 6.70 -8.99
C GLU A 90 9.43 7.35 -7.69
N SER A 91 8.16 7.11 -7.32
CA SER A 91 7.54 7.67 -6.12
C SER A 91 7.84 6.90 -4.82
N SER A 92 8.66 5.84 -4.87
CA SER A 92 8.98 5.01 -3.70
C SER A 92 9.63 5.85 -2.59
N LYS A 93 8.97 5.94 -1.43
CA LYS A 93 9.45 6.72 -0.26
C LYS A 93 10.21 5.87 0.75
N ASP A 94 10.51 4.64 0.38
CA ASP A 94 10.96 3.60 1.30
C ASP A 94 12.43 3.78 1.63
N LYS A 95 12.78 3.56 2.90
CA LYS A 95 14.12 3.82 3.41
C LYS A 95 14.56 2.71 4.33
N PHE A 96 15.83 2.36 4.21
CA PHE A 96 16.54 1.51 5.14
C PHE A 96 17.46 2.35 6.02
N LEU A 97 17.59 1.95 7.27
CA LEU A 97 18.52 2.53 8.24
C LEU A 97 19.40 1.40 8.77
N ILE A 98 20.69 1.48 8.49
CA ILE A 98 21.70 0.57 8.99
C ILE A 98 22.36 1.28 10.16
N GLN A 99 22.27 0.67 11.33
CA GLN A 99 22.92 1.13 12.54
C GLN A 99 24.12 0.23 12.81
N SER A 100 25.28 0.80 13.12
CA SER A 100 26.46 0.05 13.54
C SER A 100 27.06 0.61 14.82
N SER A 101 27.43 -0.26 15.74
CA SER A 101 28.07 0.10 17.01
C SER A 101 29.33 -0.74 17.23
N LYS A 102 30.36 -0.13 17.80
CA LYS A 102 31.55 -0.84 18.26
C LYS A 102 31.18 -1.75 19.43
N VAL A 103 31.79 -2.92 19.48
CA VAL A 103 31.55 -3.94 20.51
C VAL A 103 32.88 -4.49 21.02
N THR A 104 32.90 -4.99 22.24
CA THR A 104 34.07 -5.64 22.83
C THR A 104 34.29 -7.01 22.22
N GLU A 105 35.54 -7.45 22.12
CA GLU A 105 35.92 -8.78 21.64
C GLU A 105 35.31 -9.90 22.50
N ASP A 106 35.27 -9.74 23.83
CA ASP A 106 34.63 -10.69 24.76
C ASP A 106 33.14 -10.89 24.43
N PHE A 107 32.45 -9.81 24.08
CA PHE A 107 31.06 -9.88 23.65
C PHE A 107 30.93 -10.61 22.31
N TYR A 108 31.81 -10.33 21.35
CA TYR A 108 31.81 -10.98 20.05
C TYR A 108 32.00 -12.50 20.19
N THR A 109 33.02 -12.93 20.93
CA THR A 109 33.36 -14.34 21.10
C THR A 109 32.26 -15.10 21.82
N SER A 110 31.78 -14.58 22.96
CA SER A 110 30.68 -15.19 23.73
C SER A 110 29.38 -15.32 22.93
N THR A 111 29.05 -14.28 22.15
CA THR A 111 27.82 -14.24 21.36
C THR A 111 27.91 -15.12 20.11
N LYS A 112 29.08 -15.25 19.47
CA LYS A 112 29.30 -16.17 18.34
C LYS A 112 29.45 -17.64 18.76
N SER A 113 30.01 -17.92 19.94
CA SER A 113 30.16 -19.27 20.47
C SER A 113 28.86 -19.86 21.02
N SER A 114 27.89 -19.00 21.32
CA SER A 114 26.53 -19.40 21.65
C SER A 114 25.90 -20.06 20.42
N GLY A 115 25.94 -21.39 20.37
CA GLY A 115 25.66 -22.17 19.15
C GLY A 115 24.23 -22.10 18.61
N SER A 116 23.32 -21.33 19.24
CA SER A 116 21.96 -21.14 18.76
C SER A 116 21.73 -19.73 18.21
N ALA A 117 21.06 -19.65 17.05
CA ALA A 117 20.67 -18.38 16.45
C ALA A 117 19.72 -17.56 17.33
N LYS A 118 18.99 -18.24 18.23
CA LYS A 118 18.09 -17.61 19.19
C LYS A 118 18.87 -16.84 20.26
N ASP A 119 19.89 -17.46 20.84
CA ASP A 119 20.72 -16.85 21.88
C ASP A 119 21.54 -15.67 21.34
N LEU A 120 22.03 -15.80 20.10
CA LEU A 120 22.65 -14.70 19.36
C LEU A 120 21.69 -13.50 19.27
N ALA A 121 20.43 -13.75 18.88
CA ALA A 121 19.43 -12.71 18.72
C ALA A 121 19.05 -12.05 20.04
N GLU A 122 18.93 -12.80 21.13
CA GLU A 122 18.63 -12.29 22.48
C GLU A 122 19.79 -11.42 23.03
N SER A 123 21.03 -11.88 22.85
CA SER A 123 22.24 -11.15 23.26
C SER A 123 22.38 -9.82 22.52
N LEU A 124 22.19 -9.83 21.20
CA LEU A 124 22.19 -8.61 20.39
C LEU A 124 21.03 -7.68 20.77
N THR A 125 19.84 -8.21 21.02
CA THR A 125 18.68 -7.40 21.43
C THR A 125 18.96 -6.68 22.75
N SER A 126 19.53 -7.40 23.73
CA SER A 126 19.91 -6.85 25.03
C SER A 126 20.97 -5.76 24.90
N MET A 127 21.99 -5.96 24.05
CA MET A 127 22.98 -4.92 23.74
C MET A 127 22.32 -3.67 23.16
N TRP A 128 21.47 -3.81 22.14
CA TRP A 128 20.84 -2.67 21.47
C TRP A 128 19.93 -1.86 22.41
N GLN A 129 19.32 -2.50 23.42
CA GLN A 129 18.58 -1.80 24.46
C GLN A 129 19.51 -0.95 25.33
N LYS A 130 20.64 -1.51 25.78
CA LYS A 130 21.66 -0.78 26.56
C LYS A 130 22.23 0.41 25.79
N ILE A 131 22.54 0.21 24.51
CA ILE A 131 23.04 1.27 23.62
C ILE A 131 22.04 2.42 23.52
N SER A 132 20.75 2.09 23.41
CA SER A 132 19.69 3.10 23.32
C SER A 132 19.48 3.87 24.62
N SER A 133 19.73 3.27 25.79
CA SER A 133 19.62 3.95 27.09
C SER A 133 20.85 4.78 27.44
N GLU A 134 22.05 4.28 27.13
CA GLU A 134 23.32 4.92 27.49
C GLU A 134 23.78 5.96 26.46
N LYS A 135 23.01 6.15 25.37
CA LYS A 135 23.28 7.11 24.30
C LYS A 135 24.70 6.96 23.72
N THR A 136 25.15 5.73 23.61
CA THR A 136 26.45 5.38 23.02
C THR A 136 26.51 5.80 21.55
N VAL A 137 27.73 6.05 21.06
CA VAL A 137 27.96 6.52 19.70
C VAL A 137 27.62 5.41 18.70
N VAL A 138 26.50 5.56 18.00
CA VAL A 138 26.06 4.66 16.92
C VAL A 138 26.22 5.37 15.59
N SER A 139 26.86 4.70 14.63
CA SER A 139 26.88 5.18 13.25
C SER A 139 25.59 4.78 12.54
N ASN A 140 24.99 5.72 11.83
CA ASN A 140 23.70 5.58 11.17
C ASN A 140 23.83 5.88 9.69
N THR A 141 23.55 4.90 8.84
CA THR A 141 23.56 5.06 7.38
C THR A 141 22.16 4.82 6.84
N LYS A 142 21.64 5.79 6.09
CA LYS A 142 20.29 5.75 5.53
C LYS A 142 20.37 5.54 4.02
N LEU A 143 19.66 4.53 3.53
CA LEU A 143 19.56 4.21 2.12
C LEU A 143 18.13 4.39 1.64
N GLN A 144 17.98 4.90 0.43
CA GLN A 144 16.68 4.98 -0.25
C GLN A 144 16.42 3.72 -1.06
N VAL A 145 15.16 3.37 -1.27
CA VAL A 145 14.80 2.23 -2.12
C VAL A 145 14.33 2.72 -3.48
N LYS A 146 14.86 2.10 -4.53
CA LYS A 146 14.38 2.29 -5.90
C LYS A 146 13.88 0.97 -6.46
N HIS A 147 12.77 1.04 -7.19
CA HIS A 147 12.23 -0.09 -7.92
C HIS A 147 12.44 0.15 -9.41
N GLU A 148 12.86 -0.89 -10.12
CA GLU A 148 13.22 -0.84 -11.53
C GLU A 148 12.57 -2.05 -12.20
N VAL A 149 11.95 -1.89 -13.36
CA VAL A 149 11.42 -3.05 -14.11
C VAL A 149 12.43 -3.44 -15.18
N ASN A 150 12.77 -4.73 -15.26
CA ASN A 150 13.57 -5.19 -16.39
C ASN A 150 12.67 -5.32 -17.63
N SER A 151 12.85 -4.41 -18.60
CA SER A 151 12.06 -4.38 -19.83
C SER A 151 12.13 -5.69 -20.62
N SER A 152 13.22 -6.45 -20.53
CA SER A 152 13.34 -7.76 -21.19
C SER A 152 12.47 -8.86 -20.56
N SER A 153 12.03 -8.66 -19.31
CA SER A 153 11.10 -9.56 -18.61
C SER A 153 9.61 -9.23 -18.85
N LEU A 154 9.32 -8.10 -19.50
CA LEU A 154 7.96 -7.70 -19.89
C LEU A 154 7.53 -8.37 -21.21
N SER A 155 8.48 -8.76 -22.05
CA SER A 155 8.25 -9.35 -23.38
C SER A 155 7.99 -10.86 -23.38
N GLN A 156 7.90 -11.52 -22.22
CA GLN A 156 7.36 -12.88 -22.12
C GLN A 156 5.85 -12.85 -21.93
N THR A 157 5.15 -12.14 -22.82
CA THR A 157 3.79 -12.52 -23.19
C THR A 157 3.95 -13.60 -24.25
N ASN A 158 3.56 -14.83 -23.91
CA ASN A 158 3.30 -15.83 -24.94
C ASN A 158 2.41 -15.22 -26.01
N ASN A 159 2.82 -15.46 -27.25
CA ASN A 159 2.21 -14.92 -28.45
C ASN A 159 0.75 -15.39 -28.55
N SER A 160 -0.19 -14.54 -28.15
CA SER A 160 -1.61 -14.66 -28.49
C SER A 160 -2.26 -13.29 -28.57
N SER A 161 -1.75 -12.46 -29.50
CA SER A 161 -2.57 -11.43 -30.14
C SER A 161 -3.64 -12.12 -31.01
N ALA A 162 -4.78 -12.45 -30.42
CA ALA A 162 -5.98 -12.75 -31.17
C ALA A 162 -7.13 -12.00 -30.50
N GLY A 163 -7.62 -10.99 -31.21
CA GLY A 163 -8.76 -10.20 -30.81
C GLY A 163 -10.01 -11.05 -30.57
N TYR A 164 -10.94 -10.42 -29.86
CA TYR A 164 -12.35 -10.78 -29.74
C TYR A 164 -12.90 -11.33 -31.07
N GLY A 165 -12.93 -12.65 -31.24
CA GLY A 165 -13.41 -13.29 -32.48
C GLY A 165 -13.19 -14.80 -32.58
N ALA A 166 -12.26 -15.40 -31.83
CA ALA A 166 -11.90 -16.81 -32.00
C ALA A 166 -12.69 -17.83 -31.14
N VAL A 167 -13.84 -17.46 -30.56
CA VAL A 167 -14.68 -18.38 -29.75
C VAL A 167 -15.78 -19.06 -30.59
N GLN A 168 -16.12 -18.53 -31.78
CA GLN A 168 -17.16 -19.13 -32.62
C GLN A 168 -16.64 -20.31 -33.47
N GLN A 169 -15.39 -20.25 -33.94
CA GLN A 169 -14.87 -21.22 -34.93
C GLN A 169 -14.32 -22.52 -34.34
N SER A 170 -14.06 -22.56 -33.03
CA SER A 170 -13.59 -23.77 -32.33
C SER A 170 -14.74 -24.69 -31.89
N ALA A 171 -15.95 -24.15 -31.70
CA ALA A 171 -17.12 -24.95 -31.34
C ALA A 171 -17.63 -25.82 -32.51
N ASP A 172 -17.54 -25.33 -33.75
CA ASP A 172 -18.01 -26.09 -34.93
C ASP A 172 -17.06 -27.25 -35.31
N ARG A 173 -15.75 -27.11 -35.09
CA ARG A 173 -14.77 -28.16 -35.41
C ARG A 173 -14.81 -29.36 -34.46
N ILE A 174 -15.26 -29.18 -33.21
CA ILE A 174 -15.39 -30.28 -32.24
C ILE A 174 -16.68 -31.10 -32.51
N ARG A 175 -17.71 -30.48 -33.10
CA ARG A 175 -18.98 -31.15 -33.41
C ARG A 175 -18.87 -32.10 -34.61
N GLU A 176 -17.98 -31.82 -35.56
CA GLU A 176 -17.73 -32.71 -36.71
C GLU A 176 -16.88 -33.95 -36.37
N GLY A 177 -16.10 -33.91 -35.28
CA GLY A 177 -15.23 -35.03 -34.88
C GLY A 177 -15.94 -36.24 -34.24
N MET A 178 -17.25 -36.15 -33.96
CA MET A 178 -18.01 -37.19 -33.25
C MET A 178 -18.87 -38.10 -34.14
N ARG A 179 -18.75 -38.04 -35.48
CA ARG A 179 -19.58 -38.85 -36.40
C ARG A 179 -18.87 -39.89 -37.25
N SER A 180 -17.59 -40.19 -37.02
CA SER A 180 -16.89 -41.22 -37.80
C SER A 180 -15.86 -42.00 -36.99
N ASN A 181 -16.27 -43.15 -36.43
CA ASN A 181 -15.72 -44.46 -36.80
C ASN A 181 -16.26 -45.56 -35.89
N GLU A 182 -17.17 -46.37 -36.42
CA GLU A 182 -17.32 -47.77 -36.00
C GLU A 182 -16.34 -48.62 -36.81
N THR A 183 -15.38 -49.28 -36.15
CA THR A 183 -14.84 -50.64 -36.44
C THR A 183 -13.61 -50.90 -35.54
N GLY A 184 -13.63 -51.99 -34.77
CA GLY A 184 -12.57 -52.38 -33.80
C GLY A 184 -11.36 -53.09 -34.44
N PRO A 185 -10.64 -54.02 -33.76
CA PRO A 185 -10.52 -54.27 -32.31
C PRO A 185 -9.04 -54.39 -31.82
N GLY A 186 -8.83 -54.39 -30.49
CA GLY A 186 -7.71 -55.09 -29.84
C GLY A 186 -6.51 -54.26 -29.38
N SER A 187 -6.31 -54.17 -28.06
CA SER A 187 -5.15 -54.73 -27.32
C SER A 187 -5.03 -54.05 -25.95
N GLU A 188 -4.98 -54.88 -24.91
CA GLU A 188 -4.74 -54.50 -23.52
C GLU A 188 -3.46 -53.68 -23.34
N GLY A 189 -3.52 -52.69 -22.45
CA GLY A 189 -2.38 -51.94 -21.94
C GLY A 189 -2.80 -51.10 -20.74
N LEU A 190 -2.52 -51.61 -19.54
CA LEU A 190 -2.65 -50.88 -18.27
C LEU A 190 -1.84 -49.56 -18.27
N LEU A 191 -2.32 -48.55 -17.50
CA LEU A 191 -1.63 -47.38 -16.84
C LEU A 191 -2.37 -46.03 -17.08
N PRO A 192 -2.24 -44.98 -16.24
CA PRO A 192 -2.47 -44.87 -14.79
C PRO A 192 -3.46 -43.72 -14.41
N ASP A 193 -4.20 -43.87 -13.31
CA ASP A 193 -5.23 -42.95 -12.76
C ASP A 193 -4.77 -41.52 -12.35
N SER A 194 -3.53 -41.12 -12.63
CA SER A 194 -2.97 -39.83 -12.21
C SER A 194 -3.32 -38.66 -13.14
N ALA A 195 -3.66 -38.93 -14.42
CA ALA A 195 -3.97 -37.90 -15.41
C ALA A 195 -5.35 -37.23 -15.20
N PHE A 196 -6.33 -37.95 -14.64
CA PHE A 196 -7.66 -37.40 -14.38
C PHE A 196 -7.71 -36.44 -13.18
N LYS A 197 -6.78 -36.57 -12.22
CA LYS A 197 -6.70 -35.67 -11.05
C LYS A 197 -6.10 -34.32 -11.40
N THR A 198 -5.16 -34.27 -12.36
CA THR A 198 -4.57 -33.01 -12.84
C THR A 198 -5.57 -32.19 -13.64
N ASP A 199 -6.40 -32.84 -14.46
CA ASP A 199 -7.45 -32.18 -15.25
C ASP A 199 -8.58 -31.62 -14.36
N ALA A 200 -8.98 -32.35 -13.32
CA ALA A 200 -9.99 -31.87 -12.37
C ALA A 200 -9.50 -30.66 -11.55
N ASN A 201 -8.23 -30.66 -11.12
CA ASN A 201 -7.64 -29.52 -10.42
C ASN A 201 -7.47 -28.30 -11.33
N LEU A 202 -7.13 -28.51 -12.61
CA LEU A 202 -7.01 -27.44 -13.57
C LEU A 202 -8.37 -26.80 -13.89
N ARG A 203 -9.43 -27.62 -14.00
CA ARG A 203 -10.82 -27.15 -14.12
C ARG A 203 -11.26 -26.33 -12.91
N LYS A 204 -10.97 -26.79 -11.69
CA LYS A 204 -11.28 -26.03 -10.46
C LYS A 204 -10.57 -24.67 -10.41
N LYS A 205 -9.29 -24.61 -10.81
CA LYS A 205 -8.55 -23.35 -10.90
C LYS A 205 -9.14 -22.42 -11.96
N TYR A 206 -9.63 -22.96 -13.06
CA TYR A 206 -10.31 -22.18 -14.09
C TYR A 206 -11.64 -21.61 -13.57
N ASP A 207 -12.46 -22.43 -12.91
CA ASP A 207 -13.73 -22.01 -12.32
C ASP A 207 -13.52 -20.95 -11.23
N GLU A 208 -12.47 -21.09 -10.40
CA GLU A 208 -12.12 -20.10 -9.36
C GLU A 208 -11.67 -18.77 -9.98
N LEU A 209 -10.88 -18.79 -11.05
CA LEU A 209 -10.48 -17.58 -11.78
C LEU A 209 -11.66 -16.90 -12.46
N VAL A 210 -12.56 -17.68 -13.07
CA VAL A 210 -13.79 -17.16 -13.67
C VAL A 210 -14.68 -16.54 -12.60
N ALA A 211 -14.89 -17.21 -11.46
CA ALA A 211 -15.67 -16.69 -10.34
C ALA A 211 -15.07 -15.38 -9.79
N PHE A 212 -13.74 -15.31 -9.64
CA PHE A 212 -13.06 -14.10 -9.20
C PHE A 212 -13.23 -12.95 -10.21
N SER A 213 -13.13 -13.23 -11.51
CA SER A 213 -13.34 -12.21 -12.56
C SER A 213 -14.78 -11.67 -12.59
N VAL A 214 -15.77 -12.54 -12.40
CA VAL A 214 -17.19 -12.15 -12.31
C VAL A 214 -17.42 -11.30 -11.06
N ASN A 215 -16.83 -11.69 -9.93
CA ASN A 215 -16.94 -10.93 -8.68
C ASN A 215 -16.31 -9.53 -8.80
N LEU A 216 -15.12 -9.43 -9.38
CA LEU A 216 -14.48 -8.14 -9.64
C LEU A 216 -15.30 -7.25 -10.58
N THR A 217 -15.94 -7.86 -11.59
CA THR A 217 -16.82 -7.12 -12.52
C THR A 217 -18.05 -6.59 -11.78
N ALA A 218 -18.65 -7.40 -10.91
CA ALA A 218 -19.78 -6.99 -10.07
C ALA A 218 -19.40 -5.87 -9.09
N GLU A 219 -18.25 -5.99 -8.41
CA GLU A 219 -17.74 -4.93 -7.52
C GLU A 219 -17.48 -3.63 -8.28
N ARG A 220 -16.89 -3.72 -9.48
CA ARG A 220 -16.68 -2.56 -10.36
C ARG A 220 -17.99 -1.89 -10.71
N ASP A 221 -19.03 -2.65 -11.06
CA ASP A 221 -20.32 -2.08 -11.43
C ASP A 221 -21.06 -1.48 -10.22
N VAL A 222 -20.96 -2.10 -9.04
CA VAL A 222 -21.48 -1.52 -7.79
C VAL A 222 -20.79 -0.18 -7.49
N LEU A 223 -19.46 -0.13 -7.58
CA LEU A 223 -18.71 1.11 -7.34
C LEU A 223 -19.03 2.18 -8.37
N ASN A 224 -19.18 1.81 -9.64
CA ASN A 224 -19.51 2.76 -10.70
C ASN A 224 -20.93 3.33 -10.53
N ASN A 225 -21.89 2.49 -10.14
CA ASN A 225 -23.25 2.91 -9.81
C ASN A 225 -23.28 3.81 -8.57
N ALA A 226 -22.53 3.47 -7.53
CA ALA A 226 -22.43 4.29 -6.31
C ALA A 226 -21.80 5.66 -6.61
N LEU A 227 -20.80 5.70 -7.49
CA LEU A 227 -20.15 6.94 -7.93
C LEU A 227 -21.10 7.82 -8.74
N GLU A 228 -21.88 7.24 -9.66
CA GLU A 228 -22.90 7.99 -10.41
C GLU A 228 -24.05 8.47 -9.52
N GLN A 229 -24.44 7.69 -8.50
CA GLN A 229 -25.42 8.12 -7.51
C GLN A 229 -24.90 9.29 -6.68
N ALA A 230 -23.67 9.19 -6.16
CA ALA A 230 -23.03 10.26 -5.39
C ALA A 230 -22.89 11.55 -6.20
N LYS A 231 -22.55 11.46 -7.50
CA LYS A 231 -22.52 12.62 -8.41
C LYS A 231 -23.90 13.26 -8.58
N ARG A 232 -24.95 12.45 -8.76
CA ARG A 232 -26.33 12.96 -8.91
C ARG A 232 -26.81 13.64 -7.64
N ASP A 233 -26.53 13.06 -6.48
CA ASP A 233 -26.88 13.62 -5.18
C ASP A 233 -26.15 14.94 -4.93
N LEU A 234 -24.86 15.00 -5.24
CA LEU A 234 -24.08 16.24 -5.14
C LEU A 234 -24.62 17.33 -6.09
N ASN A 235 -24.95 16.98 -7.33
CA ASN A 235 -25.50 17.93 -8.29
C ASN A 235 -26.89 18.44 -7.88
N ARG A 236 -27.70 17.56 -7.27
CA ARG A 236 -29.01 17.92 -6.70
C ARG A 236 -28.86 18.84 -5.49
N GLU A 237 -27.89 18.59 -4.62
CA GLU A 237 -27.59 19.46 -3.48
C GLU A 237 -27.07 20.82 -3.93
N MET A 238 -26.17 20.88 -4.93
CA MET A 238 -25.69 22.15 -5.48
C MET A 238 -26.85 22.97 -6.08
N ALA A 239 -27.75 22.34 -6.84
CA ALA A 239 -28.94 23.00 -7.38
C ALA A 239 -29.88 23.51 -6.27
N ALA A 240 -30.07 22.73 -5.19
CA ALA A 240 -30.89 23.13 -4.05
C ALA A 240 -30.26 24.27 -3.23
N ARG A 241 -28.93 24.29 -3.09
CA ARG A 241 -28.21 25.39 -2.44
C ARG A 241 -28.29 26.68 -3.25
N MET A 242 -28.17 26.58 -4.58
CA MET A 242 -28.31 27.75 -5.47
C MET A 242 -29.73 28.35 -5.43
N SER A 243 -30.77 27.52 -5.36
CA SER A 243 -32.16 28.02 -5.27
C SER A 243 -32.51 28.56 -3.87
N ALA A 244 -31.91 28.03 -2.81
CA ALA A 244 -32.04 28.57 -1.46
C ALA A 244 -31.31 29.93 -1.31
N GLU A 245 -30.16 30.10 -1.96
CA GLU A 245 -29.42 31.37 -1.99
C GLU A 245 -30.21 32.46 -2.75
N ASP A 246 -30.89 32.10 -3.85
CA ASP A 246 -31.75 33.03 -4.61
C ASP A 246 -33.03 33.42 -3.83
N SER A 247 -33.55 32.51 -3.01
CA SER A 247 -34.72 32.77 -2.14
C SER A 247 -34.38 33.62 -0.91
N ALA A 248 -33.16 33.52 -0.39
CA ALA A 248 -32.69 34.35 0.74
C ALA A 248 -32.43 35.82 0.35
N VAL A 249 -32.19 36.11 -0.93
CA VAL A 249 -32.03 37.49 -1.45
C VAL A 249 -33.39 38.19 -1.67
N ARG A 250 -34.52 37.47 -1.60
CA ARG A 250 -35.86 37.99 -1.91
C ARG A 250 -36.77 38.20 -0.69
N ALA A 251 -36.21 38.32 0.52
CA ALA A 251 -36.98 38.72 1.70
C ALA A 251 -37.43 40.20 1.58
N PRO A 252 -38.73 40.52 1.73
CA PRO A 252 -39.25 41.86 1.49
C PRO A 252 -38.97 42.75 2.71
N THR A 253 -37.95 43.59 2.63
CA THR A 253 -37.91 44.80 3.46
C THR A 253 -38.82 45.83 2.81
N GLY A 254 -40.02 45.96 3.38
CA GLY A 254 -40.98 46.99 3.00
C GLY A 254 -40.38 48.37 3.17
N GLY A 255 -40.41 49.17 2.10
CA GLY A 255 -39.91 50.53 2.16
C GLY A 255 -39.89 51.26 0.81
N ARG A 256 -41.06 51.80 0.44
CA ARG A 256 -41.22 53.06 -0.33
C ARG A 256 -41.12 53.00 -1.87
N ALA A 257 -42.27 53.30 -2.47
CA ALA A 257 -42.49 53.58 -3.88
C ALA A 257 -41.70 54.80 -4.39
N LYS A 258 -41.17 54.73 -5.61
CA LYS A 258 -41.68 55.44 -6.81
C LYS A 258 -40.73 55.31 -8.01
N GLN A 259 -41.34 54.96 -9.14
CA GLN A 259 -41.12 55.42 -10.53
C GLN A 259 -39.78 55.18 -11.25
N GLY A 260 -39.91 54.64 -12.48
CA GLY A 260 -39.24 55.25 -13.64
C GLY A 260 -38.27 54.40 -14.45
N ALA A 261 -38.84 53.59 -15.36
CA ALA A 261 -38.43 53.34 -16.75
C ALA A 261 -36.94 53.20 -17.19
N GLN A 262 -36.72 52.09 -17.90
CA GLN A 262 -36.05 51.93 -19.21
C GLN A 262 -34.51 51.80 -19.33
N THR A 263 -34.12 50.59 -19.84
CA THR A 263 -33.15 50.28 -20.93
C THR A 263 -31.73 50.86 -20.82
N SER A 264 -30.61 50.19 -21.14
CA SER A 264 -30.28 48.90 -21.75
C SER A 264 -28.73 48.82 -21.80
N ILE A 265 -28.18 47.61 -21.69
CA ILE A 265 -26.87 47.17 -22.24
C ILE A 265 -25.57 47.75 -21.64
N GLY A 266 -24.78 46.84 -21.05
CA GLY A 266 -23.33 46.78 -21.26
C GLY A 266 -22.42 47.29 -20.15
N GLU A 267 -22.06 46.44 -19.18
CA GLU A 267 -20.66 46.24 -18.79
C GLU A 267 -20.54 45.02 -17.84
N GLU A 268 -19.76 44.03 -18.24
CA GLU A 268 -19.32 42.95 -17.36
C GLU A 268 -18.55 43.53 -16.17
N ARG A 269 -19.12 43.47 -14.97
CA ARG A 269 -18.33 43.48 -13.74
C ARG A 269 -18.35 42.11 -13.11
N LYS A 270 -17.27 41.34 -13.39
CA LYS A 270 -16.82 40.19 -12.61
C LYS A 270 -16.78 40.57 -11.12
N VAL A 271 -17.81 40.18 -10.37
CA VAL A 271 -17.77 40.18 -8.91
C VAL A 271 -16.79 39.08 -8.50
N ARG A 272 -15.57 39.46 -8.10
CA ARG A 272 -14.64 38.56 -7.43
C ARG A 272 -15.30 38.11 -6.12
N LYS A 273 -15.85 36.90 -6.09
CA LYS A 273 -16.12 36.19 -4.84
C LYS A 273 -14.76 35.99 -4.17
N LYS A 274 -14.45 36.79 -3.14
CA LYS A 274 -13.30 36.56 -2.26
C LYS A 274 -13.61 35.28 -1.49
N GLY A 275 -13.23 34.14 -2.06
CA GLY A 275 -13.28 32.85 -1.38
C GLY A 275 -12.49 32.97 -0.08
N PHE A 276 -13.03 32.39 1.00
CA PHE A 276 -12.30 32.23 2.25
C PHE A 276 -10.98 31.54 1.93
N THR A 277 -9.87 32.24 2.22
CA THR A 277 -8.55 31.67 2.00
C THR A 277 -8.36 30.49 2.93
N PHE A 278 -7.65 29.46 2.48
CA PHE A 278 -7.33 28.25 3.25
C PHE A 278 -6.79 28.56 4.66
N PHE A 279 -6.11 29.71 4.79
CA PHE A 279 -5.59 30.24 6.05
C PHE A 279 -6.69 30.61 7.06
N GLN A 280 -7.83 31.16 6.61
CA GLN A 280 -8.96 31.47 7.50
C GLN A 280 -9.66 30.21 7.99
N ILE A 281 -9.76 29.18 7.14
CA ILE A 281 -10.32 27.87 7.53
C ILE A 281 -9.40 27.20 8.56
N MET A 282 -8.08 27.25 8.35
CA MET A 282 -7.09 26.76 9.30
C MET A 282 -7.11 27.51 10.63
N LEU A 283 -7.31 28.84 10.60
CA LEU A 283 -7.35 29.65 11.81
C LEU A 283 -8.61 29.36 12.65
N VAL A 284 -9.76 29.16 12.00
CA VAL A 284 -11.01 28.75 12.69
C VAL A 284 -10.87 27.32 13.25
N ALA A 285 -10.27 26.40 12.51
CA ALA A 285 -10.02 25.04 12.98
C ALA A 285 -9.05 25.02 14.18
N ALA A 286 -7.99 25.85 14.15
CA ALA A 286 -7.06 25.99 15.26
C ALA A 286 -7.75 26.56 16.50
N LEU A 287 -8.59 27.59 16.35
CA LEU A 287 -9.35 28.17 17.47
C LEU A 287 -10.32 27.16 18.10
N MET A 288 -11.02 26.35 17.29
CA MET A 288 -11.88 25.28 17.81
C MET A 288 -11.07 24.19 18.53
N PHE A 289 -9.89 23.85 18.03
CA PHE A 289 -9.03 22.85 18.64
C PHE A 289 -8.48 23.31 20.01
N PHE A 290 -8.08 24.59 20.12
CA PHE A 290 -7.63 25.15 21.40
C PHE A 290 -8.80 25.35 22.38
N ALA A 291 -9.97 25.78 21.92
CA ALA A 291 -11.16 25.88 22.78
C ALA A 291 -11.59 24.50 23.32
N GLY A 292 -11.57 23.45 22.49
CA GLY A 292 -11.86 22.08 22.91
C GLY A 292 -10.84 21.53 23.92
N LYS A 293 -9.57 21.96 23.83
CA LYS A 293 -8.52 21.53 24.76
C LYS A 293 -8.59 22.23 26.12
N TYR A 294 -9.17 23.43 26.19
CA TYR A 294 -9.36 24.17 27.44
C TYR A 294 -10.65 23.80 28.20
N VAL A 295 -11.65 23.20 27.55
CA VAL A 295 -12.87 22.70 28.22
C VAL A 295 -12.69 21.28 28.79
N GLY A 296 -11.67 20.52 28.34
CA GLY A 296 -11.41 19.16 28.81
C GLY A 296 -10.59 19.02 30.11
N ALA A 297 -10.21 20.13 30.75
CA ALA A 297 -9.35 20.13 31.94
C ALA A 297 -9.99 20.92 33.09
N GLY A 298 -11.12 20.46 33.60
CA GLY A 298 -11.68 20.98 34.86
C GLY A 298 -13.16 20.71 35.03
N GLY A 299 -13.52 19.61 35.69
CA GLY A 299 -14.90 19.42 36.14
C GLY A 299 -15.27 17.98 36.48
N ASN A 300 -14.78 17.48 37.62
CA ASN A 300 -15.44 16.37 38.32
C ASN A 300 -16.84 16.82 38.74
N VAL A 301 -17.89 16.20 38.19
CA VAL A 301 -19.24 16.30 38.77
C VAL A 301 -19.81 14.90 38.97
N LYS A 302 -19.91 14.56 40.26
CA LYS A 302 -20.64 13.44 40.86
C LYS A 302 -21.98 13.19 40.16
N ALA A 303 -22.20 11.97 39.67
CA ALA A 303 -23.54 11.43 39.48
C ALA A 303 -24.14 11.14 40.87
N VAL A 304 -25.01 12.04 41.35
CA VAL A 304 -25.89 11.78 42.50
C VAL A 304 -27.17 11.16 41.95
N PHE A 305 -27.34 9.87 42.23
CA PHE A 305 -28.64 9.20 42.19
C PHE A 305 -29.56 9.88 43.22
N GLY A 306 -30.64 10.49 42.76
CA GLY A 306 -31.71 11.04 43.60
C GLY A 306 -33.05 10.51 43.11
N GLY A 307 -33.58 9.52 43.83
CA GLY A 307 -34.97 9.09 43.70
C GLY A 307 -35.89 9.95 44.56
N ALA A 308 -37.11 10.16 44.04
CA ALA A 308 -38.39 10.49 44.68
C ALA A 308 -39.26 11.01 43.52
N GLY A 309 -40.41 10.46 43.14
CA GLY A 309 -41.44 9.78 43.91
C GLY A 309 -42.75 10.52 43.60
N GLY A 310 -43.77 9.83 43.10
CA GLY A 310 -45.16 10.31 43.23
C GLY A 310 -46.08 10.08 42.02
N PRO A 311 -47.41 9.89 42.25
CA PRO A 311 -48.23 8.88 41.55
C PRO A 311 -49.52 9.42 40.87
N ALA A 312 -50.18 8.59 40.07
CA ALA A 312 -51.63 8.58 39.74
C ALA A 312 -51.91 7.31 38.89
N GLU A 313 -52.67 6.27 39.31
CA GLU A 313 -54.14 6.15 39.38
C GLU A 313 -54.84 6.76 38.14
N LEU A 314 -55.64 6.06 37.32
CA LEU A 314 -56.53 4.90 37.46
C LEU A 314 -56.45 3.98 36.23
#